data_AF-A0A7W0YXN3-F1
#
_entry.id   AF-A0A7W0YXN3-F1
#
_cell.length_a   1.000
_cell.length_b   1.000
_cell.length_c   1.000
_cell.angle_alpha   90.00
_cell.angle_beta   90.00
_cell.angle_gamma   90.00
#
_symmetry.space_group_name_H-M   'P 1'
#
loop_
_entity.id
_entity.type
_entity.pdbx_description
1 polymer ?
#
loop_
_entity_poly.entity_id
_entity_poly.type
_entity_poly.pdbx_seq_one_letter_code
_entity_poly.pdbx_strand_id
1 'polypeptide(L)'
;GGEPEPEAMARLCALHRDLGVPDEDHVVRPIINRGRAADSEMGVDVTELDLPAELTVTADGAFWSPFGPTVVGGQLDTDLLLTRTTEPLRVPAQTLLGLLDGQPPGTESTLNIL
;
A
#
# COMPACT_ATOMS: atom_id res chain seq x y z
N GLY A 1 14.29 2.01 -2.32
CA GLY A 1 14.24 2.15 -3.79
C GLY A 1 15.19 3.25 -4.25
N GLY A 2 16.12 2.95 -5.16
CA GLY A 2 16.95 3.97 -5.80
C GLY A 2 16.17 4.66 -6.92
N GLU A 3 16.38 5.97 -7.10
CA GLU A 3 15.86 6.65 -8.29
C GLU A 3 16.41 5.94 -9.54
N PRO A 4 15.56 5.66 -10.55
CA PRO A 4 16.03 5.06 -11.79
C PRO A 4 17.06 5.98 -12.42
N GLU A 5 18.17 5.39 -12.89
CA GLU A 5 19.20 6.19 -13.55
C GLU A 5 18.59 7.02 -14.69
N PRO A 6 18.98 8.30 -14.85
CA PRO A 6 18.33 9.22 -15.79
C PRO A 6 18.21 8.67 -17.21
N GLU A 7 19.18 7.88 -17.65
CA GLU A 7 19.18 7.24 -18.96
C GLU A 7 18.14 6.11 -19.09
N ALA A 8 17.93 5.33 -18.03
CA ALA A 8 16.92 4.28 -18.01
C ALA A 8 15.50 4.88 -18.06
N MET A 9 15.29 5.98 -17.34
CA MET A 9 14.03 6.71 -17.38
C MET A 9 13.75 7.28 -18.78
N ALA A 10 14.76 7.88 -19.42
CA ALA A 10 14.63 8.40 -20.78
C ALA A 10 14.24 7.31 -21.79
N ARG A 11 14.82 6.10 -21.68
CA ARG A 11 14.46 4.95 -22.54
C ARG A 11 13.03 4.48 -22.28
N LEU A 12 12.59 4.45 -21.03
CA LEU A 12 11.22 4.06 -20.67
C LEU A 12 10.20 5.05 -21.23
N CYS A 13 10.41 6.35 -21.09
CA CYS A 13 9.53 7.37 -21.69
C CYS A 13 9.47 7.28 -23.22
N ALA A 14 10.61 6.98 -23.87
CA ALA A 14 10.63 6.77 -25.32
C ALA A 14 9.79 5.56 -25.74
N LEU A 15 9.89 4.44 -24.99
CA LEU A 15 9.08 3.26 -25.23
C LEU A 15 7.58 3.54 -25.06
N HIS A 16 7.18 4.24 -23.99
CA HIS A 16 5.78 4.61 -23.77
C HIS A 16 5.22 5.44 -24.94
N ARG A 17 5.99 6.42 -25.44
CA ARG A 17 5.60 7.23 -26.59
C ARG A 17 5.42 6.40 -27.86
N ASP A 18 6.31 5.44 -28.12
CA ASP A 18 6.19 4.51 -29.26
C ASP A 18 4.93 3.61 -29.15
N LEU A 19 4.45 3.37 -27.93
CA LEU A 19 3.18 2.69 -27.66
C LEU A 19 1.96 3.61 -27.74
N GLY A 20 2.14 4.90 -28.02
CA GLY A 20 1.08 5.90 -28.09
C GLY A 20 0.64 6.45 -26.74
N VAL A 21 1.44 6.28 -25.68
CA VAL A 21 1.17 6.83 -24.34
C VAL A 21 1.92 8.16 -24.19
N PRO A 22 1.22 9.30 -24.22
CA PRO A 22 1.84 10.61 -24.12
C PRO A 22 2.39 10.87 -22.71
N ASP A 23 3.33 11.81 -22.56
CA ASP A 23 4.04 12.02 -21.30
C ASP A 23 3.09 12.45 -20.16
N GLU A 24 1.98 13.14 -20.45
CA GLU A 24 0.94 13.47 -19.46
C GLU A 24 0.23 12.26 -18.86
N ASP A 25 0.26 11.11 -19.52
CA ASP A 25 -0.30 9.85 -19.06
C ASP A 25 0.74 8.98 -18.33
N HIS A 26 1.99 9.44 -18.21
CA HIS A 26 3.04 8.69 -17.50
C HIS A 26 2.87 8.91 -16.00
N VAL A 27 2.33 7.91 -15.31
CA VAL A 27 2.20 7.91 -13.86
C VAL A 27 3.25 6.99 -13.24
N VAL A 28 4.13 7.56 -12.42
CA VAL A 28 5.07 6.79 -11.58
C VAL A 28 4.48 6.68 -10.18
N ARG A 29 4.03 5.48 -9.80
CA ARG A 29 3.56 5.19 -8.44
C ARG A 29 4.63 4.41 -7.68
N PRO A 30 4.95 4.78 -6.44
CA PRO A 30 5.80 3.96 -5.60
C PRO A 30 5.13 2.61 -5.35
N ILE A 31 5.93 1.54 -5.40
CA ILE A 31 5.50 0.21 -4.96
C ILE A 31 5.88 0.08 -3.50
N ILE A 32 4.91 -0.23 -2.64
CA ILE A 32 5.15 -0.40 -1.22
C ILE A 32 5.96 -1.67 -0.97
N ASN A 33 6.93 -1.60 -0.05
CA ASN A 33 7.80 -2.70 0.34
C ASN A 33 7.08 -3.75 1.21
N ARG A 34 6.03 -4.38 0.65
CA ARG A 34 5.27 -5.45 1.28
C ARG A 34 5.00 -6.60 0.31
N GLY A 35 4.76 -7.79 0.88
CA GLY A 35 4.50 -9.00 0.11
C GLY A 35 5.60 -9.29 -0.92
N ARG A 36 5.21 -9.48 -2.18
CA ARG A 36 6.15 -9.79 -3.28
C ARG A 36 7.21 -8.71 -3.50
N ALA A 37 6.89 -7.44 -3.25
CA ALA A 37 7.85 -6.36 -3.41
C ALA A 37 8.94 -6.39 -2.34
N ALA A 38 8.62 -6.90 -1.14
CA ALA A 38 9.59 -7.17 -0.09
C ALA A 38 10.48 -8.38 -0.45
N ASP A 39 9.90 -9.45 -0.98
CA ASP A 39 10.66 -10.63 -1.44
C ASP A 39 11.67 -10.28 -2.56
N SER A 40 11.38 -9.25 -3.37
CA SER A 40 12.20 -8.85 -4.52
C SER A 40 13.03 -7.59 -4.30
N GLU A 41 13.03 -6.99 -3.10
CA GLU A 41 13.73 -5.73 -2.78
C GLU A 41 13.38 -4.55 -3.71
N MET A 42 12.16 -4.53 -4.24
CA MET A 42 11.71 -3.53 -5.23
C MET A 42 10.81 -2.45 -4.64
N GLY A 43 10.55 -2.47 -3.34
CA GLY A 43 9.62 -1.56 -2.68
C GLY A 43 10.24 -0.31 -2.03
N VAL A 44 9.35 0.58 -1.61
CA VAL A 44 9.63 1.68 -0.68
C VAL A 44 9.00 1.38 0.68
N ASP A 45 9.74 1.67 1.75
CA ASP A 45 9.20 1.52 3.11
C ASP A 45 8.17 2.62 3.39
N VAL A 46 7.06 2.24 4.01
CA VAL A 46 5.96 3.13 4.35
C VAL A 46 5.50 2.83 5.77
N THR A 47 5.06 3.86 6.47
CA THR A 47 4.48 3.75 7.80
C THR A 47 2.95 3.69 7.74
N GLU A 48 2.30 3.38 8.86
CA GLU A 48 0.83 3.41 8.96
C GLU A 48 0.24 4.78 8.62
N LEU A 49 0.98 5.87 8.86
CA LEU A 49 0.57 7.24 8.52
C LEU A 49 0.53 7.49 7.02
N ASP A 50 1.32 6.74 6.25
CA ASP A 50 1.38 6.85 4.80
C ASP A 50 0.24 6.07 4.13
N LEU A 51 -0.45 5.21 4.88
CA LEU A 51 -1.52 4.35 4.39
C LEU A 51 -2.90 4.88 4.76
N PRO A 52 -3.84 4.93 3.80
CA PRO A 52 -5.18 5.41 4.09
C PRO A 52 -5.85 4.45 5.07
N ALA A 53 -6.59 5.04 6.01
CA ALA A 53 -7.42 4.29 6.94
C ALA A 53 -8.56 3.59 6.19
N GLU A 54 -8.37 2.31 5.90
CA GLU A 54 -9.38 1.46 5.30
C GLU A 54 -9.50 0.15 6.07
N LEU A 55 -10.69 -0.46 6.04
CA LEU A 55 -10.94 -1.76 6.67
C LEU A 55 -10.96 -2.85 5.61
N THR A 56 -9.93 -3.69 5.57
CA THR A 56 -9.88 -4.86 4.69
C THR A 56 -10.25 -6.11 5.47
N VAL A 57 -11.31 -6.81 5.07
CA VAL A 57 -11.75 -8.06 5.73
C VAL A 57 -11.45 -9.25 4.82
N THR A 58 -10.80 -10.27 5.36
CA THR A 58 -10.32 -11.47 4.65
C THR A 58 -10.72 -12.73 5.42
N ALA A 59 -10.34 -13.91 4.92
CA ALA A 59 -10.52 -15.15 5.70
C ALA A 59 -9.62 -15.22 6.95
N ASP A 60 -8.51 -14.46 6.97
CA ASP A 60 -7.49 -14.52 8.01
C ASP A 60 -7.67 -13.47 9.11
N GLY A 61 -8.51 -12.46 8.87
CA GLY A 61 -8.78 -11.38 9.81
C GLY A 61 -9.25 -10.09 9.13
N ALA A 62 -9.29 -9.03 9.91
CA ALA A 62 -9.48 -7.67 9.45
C ALA A 62 -8.19 -6.87 9.63
N PHE A 63 -7.85 -6.09 8.61
CA PHE A 63 -6.57 -5.43 8.47
C PHE A 63 -6.76 -3.93 8.16
N TRP A 64 -5.76 -3.15 8.56
CA TRP A 64 -5.62 -1.75 8.19
C TRP A 64 -5.15 -1.64 6.74
N SER A 65 -5.87 -0.86 5.94
CA SER A 65 -5.55 -0.59 4.54
C SER A 65 -5.70 -1.81 3.61
N PRO A 66 -5.90 -1.63 2.30
CA PRO A 66 -5.88 -2.75 1.33
C PRO A 66 -4.52 -3.46 1.22
N PHE A 67 -3.44 -2.90 1.80
CA PHE A 67 -2.10 -3.46 1.70
C PHE A 67 -1.77 -4.58 2.69
N GLY A 68 -2.55 -4.78 3.75
CA GLY A 68 -2.54 -6.01 4.55
C GLY A 68 -3.84 -6.74 4.22
N PRO A 69 -3.83 -7.86 3.48
CA PRO A 69 -3.05 -9.04 3.82
C PRO A 69 -1.91 -9.31 2.83
N THR A 70 -0.67 -9.21 3.28
CA THR A 70 0.48 -9.66 2.48
C THR A 70 1.10 -10.92 3.05
N VAL A 71 1.77 -11.69 2.18
CA VAL A 71 2.53 -12.88 2.56
C VAL A 71 3.99 -12.64 2.23
N VAL A 72 4.88 -12.87 3.20
CA VAL A 72 6.34 -12.76 3.05
C VAL A 72 6.95 -14.08 3.51
N GLY A 73 7.83 -14.67 2.69
CA GLY A 73 8.43 -15.97 3.03
C GLY A 73 7.41 -17.11 3.25
N GLY A 74 6.21 -17.01 2.66
CA GLY A 74 5.12 -17.98 2.84
C GLY A 74 4.32 -17.83 4.14
N GLN A 75 4.58 -16.79 4.94
CA GLN A 75 3.83 -16.48 6.15
C GLN A 75 3.01 -15.20 5.97
N LEU A 76 1.80 -15.20 6.53
CA LEU A 76 0.95 -14.01 6.57
C LEU A 76 1.61 -12.94 7.44
N ASP A 77 1.77 -11.75 6.86
CA ASP A 77 2.19 -10.57 7.57
C ASP A 77 1.04 -10.03 8.41
N THR A 78 1.33 -9.68 9.67
CA THR A 78 0.32 -9.30 10.66
C THR A 78 0.56 -7.92 11.25
N ASP A 79 1.53 -7.18 10.74
CA ASP A 79 1.81 -5.80 11.13
C ASP A 79 0.60 -4.87 10.97
N LEU A 80 -0.23 -5.10 9.95
CA LEU A 80 -1.49 -4.38 9.70
C LEU A 80 -2.74 -5.09 10.24
N LEU A 81 -2.60 -6.18 10.99
CA LEU A 81 -3.75 -6.93 11.51
C LEU A 81 -4.42 -6.15 12.64
N LEU A 82 -5.69 -5.76 12.44
CA LEU A 82 -6.51 -5.12 13.47
C LEU A 82 -7.10 -6.15 14.42
N THR A 83 -7.66 -7.23 13.86
CA THR A 83 -8.29 -8.31 14.63
C THR A 83 -8.44 -9.56 13.77
N ARG A 84 -8.40 -10.75 14.38
CA ARG A 84 -8.76 -12.00 13.71
C ARG A 84 -10.28 -12.22 13.60
N THR A 85 -11.07 -11.31 14.18
CA THR A 85 -12.54 -11.40 14.15
C THR A 85 -13.08 -10.72 12.90
N THR A 86 -13.69 -11.51 12.03
CA THR A 86 -14.32 -11.02 10.78
C THR A 86 -15.84 -10.94 10.92
N GLU A 87 -16.41 -11.64 11.90
CA GLU A 87 -17.83 -11.61 12.22
C GLU A 87 -18.06 -11.56 13.74
N PRO A 88 -19.05 -10.77 14.21
CA PRO A 88 -19.85 -9.82 13.43
C PRO A 88 -19.02 -8.58 13.04
N LEU A 89 -19.29 -8.00 11.86
CA LEU A 89 -18.54 -6.85 11.29
C LEU A 89 -18.43 -5.63 12.22
N ARG A 90 -19.31 -5.50 13.22
CA ARG A 90 -19.20 -4.46 14.24
C ARG A 90 -17.88 -4.51 15.00
N VAL A 91 -17.30 -5.70 15.21
CA VAL A 91 -16.05 -5.88 15.96
C VAL A 91 -14.88 -5.24 15.21
N PRO A 92 -14.55 -5.65 13.96
CA PRO A 92 -13.45 -5.04 13.23
C PRO A 92 -13.68 -3.54 12.94
N ALA A 93 -14.92 -3.12 12.71
CA ALA A 93 -15.25 -1.70 12.54
C ALA A 93 -14.95 -0.87 13.81
N GLN A 94 -15.33 -1.36 14.99
CA GLN A 94 -15.04 -0.68 16.25
C GLN A 94 -13.54 -0.67 16.56
N THR A 95 -12.81 -1.73 16.21
CA THR A 95 -11.36 -1.76 16.35
C THR A 95 -10.70 -0.67 15.50
N LEU A 96 -11.11 -0.51 14.23
CA LEU A 96 -10.60 0.57 13.37
C LEU A 96 -10.91 1.95 13.94
N LEU A 97 -12.17 2.19 14.33
CA LEU A 97 -12.60 3.49 14.87
C LEU A 97 -11.83 3.88 16.15
N GLY A 98 -11.57 2.92 17.05
CA GLY A 98 -10.79 3.18 18.25
C GLY A 98 -9.34 3.57 17.99
N LEU A 99 -8.76 3.15 16.86
CA LEU A 99 -7.42 3.59 16.43
C LEU A 99 -7.45 5.00 15.81
N LEU A 100 -8.55 5.36 15.15
CA LEU A 100 -8.73 6.67 14.53
C LEU A 100 -9.02 7.79 15.54
N ASP A 101 -9.67 7.49 16.66
CA ASP A 101 -10.01 8.47 17.71
C ASP A 101 -8.78 9.20 18.30
N GLY A 102 -7.56 8.69 18.06
CA GLY A 102 -6.30 9.31 18.47
C GLY A 102 -5.60 10.16 17.40
N GLN A 103 -6.10 10.21 16.16
CA GLN A 103 -5.42 10.91 15.07
C GLN A 103 -5.89 12.36 14.88
N PRO A 104 -4.97 13.31 14.62
CA PRO A 104 -5.34 14.69 14.32
C PRO A 104 -6.10 14.79 12.98
N PRO A 105 -7.02 15.76 12.86
CA PRO A 105 -7.70 16.04 11.60
C PRO A 105 -6.69 16.39 10.49
N GLY A 106 -6.92 15.90 9.27
CA GLY A 106 -6.07 16.18 8.10
C GLY A 106 -4.87 15.23 7.93
N THR A 107 -4.91 14.04 8.54
CA THR A 107 -3.94 12.96 8.27
C THR A 107 -4.30 12.31 6.93
N GLU A 108 -4.02 13.01 5.85
CA GLU A 108 -4.18 12.51 4.47
C GLU A 108 -2.92 11.72 4.11
N SER A 109 -3.10 10.53 3.55
CA SER A 109 -1.96 9.75 3.05
C SER A 109 -1.20 10.54 1.98
N THR A 110 0.11 10.59 2.12
CA THR A 110 1.01 11.25 1.15
C THR A 110 1.26 10.40 -0.09
N LEU A 111 0.84 9.13 -0.06
CA LEU A 111 0.95 8.18 -1.15
C LEU A 111 -0.25 8.32 -2.09
N ASN A 112 -0.07 9.00 -3.23
CA ASN A 112 -1.03 9.08 -4.34
C ASN A 112 -1.18 7.72 -5.09
N ILE A 113 -1.51 6.65 -4.37
CA ILE A 113 -1.56 5.26 -4.91
C ILE A 113 -2.99 4.86 -5.35
N LEU A 114 -4.00 5.72 -5.19
CA LEU A 114 -5.38 5.45 -5.60
C LEU A 114 -5.63 5.82 -7.07
#